data_AF-A0A127PG82-F1
#
_entry.id   AF-A0A127PG82-F1
#
_cell.length_a   1.000
_cell.length_b   1.000
_cell.length_c   1.000
_cell.angle_alpha   90.00
_cell.angle_beta   90.00
_cell.angle_gamma   90.00
#
_symmetry.space_group_name_H-M   'P 1'
#
loop_
_entity.id
_entity.type
_entity.pdbx_description
1 polymer ?
#
loop_
_entity_poly.entity_id
_entity_poly.type
_entity_poly.pdbx_seq_one_letter_code
_entity_poly.pdbx_strand_id
1 'polypeptide(L)' 'MAKTIEEVLARQKEGAQFVLSAPLLGLELEDFDTVAKIWAAEGGPGFKVAGVPHRKCVDGEFFIDRVTVVKLALL' A
#
# COMPACT_ATOMS: atom_id res chain seq x y z
N MET A 1 6.00 1.64 -16.03
CA MET A 1 7.14 1.46 -15.11
C MET A 1 6.59 1.32 -13.71
N ALA A 2 7.10 0.34 -12.96
CA ALA A 2 6.90 0.25 -11.53
C ALA A 2 7.39 1.54 -10.86
N LYS A 3 6.71 1.97 -9.80
CA LYS A 3 7.15 3.12 -8.99
C LYS A 3 7.62 2.64 -7.64
N THR A 4 8.61 3.31 -7.07
CA THR A 4 8.95 3.09 -5.66
C THR A 4 7.90 3.77 -4.77
N ILE A 5 7.83 3.33 -3.52
CA ILE A 5 6.94 3.92 -2.52
C ILE A 5 7.31 5.38 -2.28
N GLU A 6 8.60 5.69 -2.22
CA GLU A 6 9.15 7.04 -2.04
C GLU A 6 8.70 7.96 -3.19
N GLU A 7 8.76 7.48 -4.43
CA GLU A 7 8.30 8.24 -5.59
C GLU A 7 6.80 8.53 -5.54
N VAL A 8 6.00 7.57 -5.08
CA VAL A 8 4.56 7.78 -4.91
C VAL A 8 4.30 8.81 -3.82
N LEU A 9 4.96 8.68 -2.66
CA LEU A 9 4.82 9.58 -1.51
C LEU A 9 5.26 11.01 -1.81
N ALA A 10 6.37 11.19 -2.51
CA ALA A 10 6.90 12.51 -2.86
C ALA A 10 5.89 13.36 -3.65
N ARG A 11 4.97 12.72 -4.37
CA ARG A 11 3.93 13.37 -5.17
C ARG A 11 2.66 13.69 -4.39
N GLN A 12 2.51 13.20 -3.16
CA GLN A 12 1.33 13.43 -2.34
C GLN A 12 1.56 14.55 -1.33
N LYS A 13 0.50 15.33 -1.07
CA LYS A 13 0.47 16.26 0.05
C LYS A 13 0.38 15.49 1.37
N GLU A 14 0.89 16.09 2.45
CA GLU A 14 0.67 15.55 3.79
C GLU A 14 -0.83 15.44 4.10
N GLY A 15 -1.22 14.38 4.79
CA GLY A 15 -2.63 14.08 5.08
C GLY A 15 -3.45 13.56 3.88
N ALA A 16 -2.90 13.56 2.66
CA ALA A 16 -3.60 13.03 1.49
C ALA A 16 -3.85 11.53 1.63
N GLN A 17 -5.06 11.11 1.25
CA GLN A 17 -5.41 9.71 1.08
C GLN A 17 -5.20 9.28 -0.37
N PHE A 18 -4.53 8.15 -0.56
CA PHE A 18 -4.26 7.59 -1.88
C PHE A 18 -4.11 6.07 -1.80
N VAL A 19 -4.03 5.41 -2.96
CA VAL A 19 -3.97 3.96 -3.05
C VAL A 19 -2.55 3.50 -3.42
N LEU A 20 -2.07 2.50 -2.70
CA LEU A 20 -0.93 1.67 -3.11
C LEU A 20 -1.46 0.32 -3.59
N SER A 21 -0.87 -0.23 -4.63
CA SER A 21 -1.30 -1.50 -5.23
C SER A 21 -0.12 -2.29 -5.78
N ALA A 22 -0.27 -3.61 -5.88
CA ALA A 22 0.77 -4.48 -6.42
C ALA A 22 1.22 -4.04 -7.83
N PRO A 23 0.31 -3.76 -8.80
CA PRO A 23 0.72 -3.30 -10.14
C PRO A 23 1.40 -1.93 -10.16
N LEU A 24 1.04 -1.03 -9.23
CA LEU A 24 1.67 0.29 -9.12
C LEU A 24 3.14 0.17 -8.73
N LEU A 25 3.43 -0.74 -7.79
CA LEU A 25 4.77 -0.99 -7.27
C LEU A 25 5.55 -2.01 -8.10
N GLY A 26 4.91 -2.63 -9.11
CA GLY A 26 5.50 -3.71 -9.89
C GLY A 26 5.83 -4.95 -9.05
N LEU A 27 5.03 -5.20 -8.01
CA LEU A 27 5.15 -6.38 -7.16
C LEU A 27 4.18 -7.45 -7.61
N GLU A 28 4.57 -8.71 -7.41
CA GLU A 28 3.65 -9.83 -7.49
C GLU A 28 2.64 -9.76 -6.34
N LEU A 29 1.50 -10.43 -6.52
CA LEU A 29 0.38 -10.34 -5.58
C LEU A 29 0.76 -10.83 -4.17
N GLU A 30 1.51 -11.93 -4.09
CA GLU A 30 1.95 -12.55 -2.83
C GLU A 30 2.96 -11.68 -2.07
N ASP A 31 3.89 -11.06 -2.81
CA ASP A 31 4.86 -10.12 -2.26
C ASP A 31 4.16 -8.87 -1.71
N PHE A 32 3.21 -8.32 -2.48
CA PHE A 32 2.43 -7.17 -2.03
C PHE A 32 1.57 -7.50 -0.81
N ASP A 33 0.92 -8.67 -0.79
CA ASP A 33 0.12 -9.13 0.35
C ASP A 33 0.95 -9.20 1.63
N THR A 34 2.17 -9.74 1.54
CA THR A 34 3.10 -9.84 2.67
C THR A 34 3.42 -8.47 3.26
N VAL A 35 3.84 -7.51 2.42
CA VAL A 35 4.19 -6.16 2.91
C VAL A 35 2.96 -5.36 3.33
N ALA A 36 1.81 -5.55 2.68
CA ALA A 36 0.58 -4.86 3.02
C ALA A 36 0.02 -5.31 4.37
N LYS A 37 0.18 -6.58 4.75
CA LYS A 37 -0.14 -7.07 6.10
C LYS A 37 0.71 -6.38 7.17
N ILE A 38 2.01 -6.20 6.92
CA ILE A 38 2.90 -5.46 7.82
C ILE A 38 2.46 -4.01 7.92
N TRP A 39 2.20 -3.33 6.79
CA TRP A 39 1.75 -1.92 6.82
C TRP A 39 0.39 -1.74 7.51
N ALA A 40 -0.50 -2.72 7.42
CA ALA A 40 -1.78 -2.68 8.11
C ALA A 40 -1.63 -2.78 9.64
N ALA A 41 -0.62 -3.52 10.12
CA ALA A 41 -0.35 -3.70 11.54
C ALA A 41 0.50 -2.55 12.12
N GLU A 42 1.54 -2.12 11.40
CA GLU A 42 2.61 -1.27 11.94
C GLU A 42 2.69 0.10 11.27
N GLY A 43 2.00 0.29 10.15
CA GLY A 43 2.22 1.43 9.26
C GLY A 43 3.35 1.20 8.27
N GLY A 44 3.49 2.12 7.32
CA GLY A 44 4.54 2.09 6.31
C GLY A 44 5.46 3.31 6.41
N PRO A 45 6.53 3.37 5.60
CA PRO A 45 7.47 4.48 5.64
C PRO A 45 6.80 5.80 5.23
N GLY A 46 6.51 6.66 6.19
CA GLY A 46 5.87 7.97 5.95
C GLY A 46 4.38 7.90 5.63
N PHE A 47 3.71 6.77 5.85
CA PHE A 47 2.25 6.64 5.69
C PHE A 47 1.67 5.62 6.67
N LYS A 48 0.35 5.65 6.85
CA LYS A 48 -0.39 4.60 7.56
C LYS A 48 -1.52 4.07 6.69
N VAL A 49 -1.85 2.78 6.81
CA VAL A 49 -3.04 2.21 6.17
C VAL A 49 -4.29 2.84 6.77
N ALA A 50 -5.25 3.17 5.92
CA ALA A 50 -6.53 3.75 6.28
C ALA A 50 -7.67 2.87 5.77
N GLY A 51 -8.54 2.46 6.69
CA GLY A 51 -9.66 1.59 6.37
C GLY A 51 -9.26 0.13 6.16
N VAL A 52 -10.12 -0.62 5.47
CA VAL A 52 -9.97 -2.05 5.25
C VAL A 52 -9.24 -2.29 3.92
N PRO A 53 -8.12 -3.05 3.91
CA PRO A 53 -7.45 -3.44 2.68
C PRO A 53 -8.38 -4.17 1.71
N HIS A 54 -8.29 -3.82 0.43
CA HIS A 54 -8.99 -4.55 -0.62
C HIS A 54 -8.27 -5.87 -0.87
N ARG A 55 -9.05 -6.94 -1.08
CA ARG A 55 -8.53 -8.29 -1.30
C ARG A 55 -9.03 -8.85 -2.62
N LYS A 56 -8.17 -9.63 -3.27
CA LYS A 56 -8.48 -10.41 -4.46
C LYS A 56 -8.43 -11.89 -4.09
N CYS A 57 -9.42 -12.65 -4.56
CA CYS A 57 -9.42 -14.11 -4.45
C CYS A 57 -8.72 -14.70 -5.69
N VAL A 58 -7.73 -15.56 -5.47
CA VAL A 58 -7.02 -16.32 -6.50
C VAL A 58 -7.00 -17.77 -6.04
N ASP A 59 -7.58 -18.66 -6.84
CA ASP A 59 -7.65 -20.10 -6.57
C ASP A 59 -8.16 -20.48 -5.17
N GLY A 60 -9.08 -19.67 -4.62
CA GLY A 60 -9.69 -19.89 -3.31
C GLY A 60 -8.94 -19.23 -2.14
N GLU A 61 -7.79 -18.60 -2.39
CA GLU A 61 -7.02 -17.87 -1.39
C GLU A 61 -7.17 -16.35 -1.57
N PHE A 62 -7.22 -15.62 -0.45
CA PHE A 62 -7.40 -14.18 -0.44
C PHE A 62 -6.08 -13.44 -0.18
N PHE A 63 -5.71 -12.59 -1.12
CA PHE A 63 -4.53 -11.73 -1.04
C PHE A 63 -4.93 -10.26 -1.03
N ILE A 64 -4.26 -9.46 -0.23
CA ILE A 64 -4.35 -8.00 -0.34
C ILE A 64 -3.65 -7.60 -1.65
N ASP A 65 -4.35 -6.90 -2.53
CA ASP A 65 -3.79 -6.36 -3.79
C ASP A 65 -3.73 -4.82 -3.79
N ARG A 66 -4.48 -4.18 -2.87
CA ARG A 66 -4.53 -2.73 -2.72
C ARG A 66 -4.79 -2.31 -1.27
N VAL A 67 -4.12 -1.24 -0.86
CA VAL A 67 -4.38 -0.53 0.40
C VAL A 67 -4.63 0.94 0.14
N THR A 68 -5.60 1.51 0.84
CA THR A 68 -5.72 2.96 0.99
C THR A 68 -4.81 3.38 2.13
N VAL A 69 -4.03 4.44 1.93
CA VAL A 69 -3.07 4.96 2.90
C VAL A 69 -3.21 6.46 3.05
N VAL A 70 -2.78 6.99 4.19
CA VAL A 70 -2.67 8.43 4.48
C VAL A 70 -1.20 8.78 4.61
N LYS A 71 -0.72 9.77 3.85
CA LYS A 71 0.65 10.30 4.03
C LYS A 71 0.75 11.01 5.39
N LEU A 72 1.74 10.63 6.18
CA LEU A 72 2.05 11.28 7.45
C LEU A 72 2.85 12.56 7.19
N ALA A 73 2.75 13.52 8.11
CA ALA A 73 3.63 14.67 8.12
C ALA A 73 5.06 14.23 8.47
N LEU A 74 6.06 14.85 7.86
CA LEU A 74 7.45 14.70 8.31
C LEU A 74 7.54 15.34 9.70
N LEU A 75 7.91 14.56 10.72
CA LEU A 75 8.23 15.06 12.05
C LEU A 75 9.61 15.75 12.05
#